data_AF-A0A6I2RFM4-F1
#
_entry.id   AF-A0A6I2RFM4-F1
#
_cell.length_a   1.000
_cell.length_b   1.000
_cell.length_c   1.000
_cell.angle_alpha   90.00
_cell.angle_beta   90.00
_cell.angle_gamma   90.00
#
_symmetry.space_group_name_H-M   'P 1'
#
loop_
_entity.id
_entity.type
_entity.pdbx_description
1 polymer ?
#
loop_
_entity_poly.entity_id
_entity_poly.type
_entity_poly.pdbx_seq_one_letter_code
_entity_poly.pdbx_strand_id
1 'polypeptide(L)'
;MKHEGMAGANLLWLADALAVDGPALARMDISIEEDVALCEQTLRLIGKACPAATRYAGESLETFLQEKMAEKTSGVPKKRHEDNTALLLCSLLELAALLSGTDRQTVVQLIGFVEKWPEQYLWNPTEPVNDGSEKRRPITYKELKQRQQAEVSAFPMAFAFGARQFEEGMKKLGLEPSEREKIVSIGGGGFIRKDDQEALMEMFRQHKRQRKIAAAADKTGNGYLLEMFRYELANHEYGYTRDPEPALDALGLTEQEIAGDKRLCAAYLTARRQEAA
;
A
#
# COMPACT_ATOMS: atom_id res chain seq x y z
N MET A 1 37.70 -22.11 7.97
CA MET A 1 37.85 -21.24 9.16
C MET A 1 37.84 -19.80 8.69
N LYS A 2 36.98 -18.97 9.30
CA LYS A 2 36.78 -17.51 9.14
C LYS A 2 35.97 -17.05 7.92
N HIS A 3 34.64 -16.98 8.11
CA HIS A 3 33.82 -15.82 7.70
C HIS A 3 32.42 -15.76 8.37
N GLU A 4 32.05 -16.69 9.25
CA GLU A 4 30.75 -16.65 9.97
C GLU A 4 30.74 -15.83 11.27
N GLY A 5 31.88 -15.27 11.71
CA GLY A 5 32.00 -14.63 13.02
C GLY A 5 31.65 -13.14 13.12
N MET A 6 31.37 -12.44 12.01
CA MET A 6 31.16 -10.97 12.03
C MET A 6 29.70 -10.53 11.81
N ALA A 7 28.80 -11.40 11.35
CA ALA A 7 27.40 -11.03 11.13
C ALA A 7 26.56 -11.06 12.42
N GLY A 8 26.81 -12.02 13.31
CA GLY A 8 26.05 -12.18 14.57
C GLY A 8 26.31 -11.07 15.61
N ALA A 9 27.52 -10.52 15.66
CA ALA A 9 27.89 -9.48 16.63
C ALA A 9 27.26 -8.11 16.30
N ASN A 10 27.01 -7.82 15.02
CA ASN A 10 26.36 -6.57 14.58
C ASN A 10 24.83 -6.60 14.75
N LEU A 11 24.21 -7.78 14.86
CA LEU A 11 22.76 -7.93 15.04
C LEU A 11 22.34 -7.90 16.53
N LEU A 12 23.23 -8.32 17.43
CA LEU A 12 22.99 -8.28 18.87
C LEU A 12 22.98 -6.84 19.40
N TRP A 13 23.89 -5.99 18.89
CA TRP A 13 23.91 -4.54 19.20
C TRP A 13 22.64 -3.82 18.74
N LEU A 14 22.06 -4.21 17.59
CA LEU A 14 20.82 -3.60 17.09
C LEU A 14 19.61 -4.00 17.97
N ALA A 15 19.59 -5.24 18.45
CA ALA A 15 18.57 -5.72 19.39
C ALA A 15 18.70 -5.07 20.78
N ASP A 16 19.92 -4.91 21.29
CA ASP A 16 20.19 -4.19 22.55
C ASP A 16 19.88 -2.69 22.42
N ALA A 17 20.20 -2.05 21.29
CA ALA A 17 19.84 -0.66 21.03
C ALA A 17 18.31 -0.46 21.00
N LEU A 18 17.57 -1.36 20.34
CA LEU A 18 16.10 -1.31 20.32
C LEU A 18 15.46 -1.62 21.70
N ALA A 19 16.07 -2.49 22.50
CA ALA A 19 15.61 -2.82 23.84
C ALA A 19 15.91 -1.73 24.89
N VAL A 20 16.99 -0.97 24.71
CA VAL A 20 17.42 0.11 25.61
C VAL A 20 16.82 1.47 25.22
N ASP A 21 16.71 1.77 23.91
CA ASP A 21 16.24 3.07 23.42
C ASP A 21 14.72 3.12 23.19
N GLY A 22 14.02 1.98 23.10
CA GLY A 22 12.54 1.93 23.03
C GLY A 22 11.81 2.66 24.17
N PRO A 23 12.22 2.46 25.45
CA PRO A 23 11.69 3.23 26.58
C PRO A 23 12.21 4.68 26.67
N ALA A 24 13.28 5.04 25.96
CA ALA A 24 13.76 6.42 25.85
C ALA A 24 12.94 7.20 24.81
N LEU A 25 12.51 6.53 23.73
CA LEU A 25 11.63 7.06 22.69
C LEU A 25 10.23 7.42 23.22
N ALA A 26 9.66 6.63 24.12
CA ALA A 26 8.39 6.94 24.80
C ALA A 26 8.44 8.20 25.70
N ARG A 27 9.63 8.76 25.94
CA ARG A 27 9.87 9.93 26.79
C ARG A 27 10.34 11.17 26.02
N MET A 28 10.54 11.05 24.70
CA MET A 28 10.87 12.20 23.86
C MET A 28 9.57 12.83 23.35
N ASP A 29 9.50 14.15 23.39
CA ASP A 29 8.34 14.94 22.94
C ASP A 29 8.36 15.04 21.41
N ILE A 30 8.17 13.90 20.74
CA ILE A 30 8.27 13.75 19.29
C ILE A 30 6.88 13.77 18.64
N SER A 31 6.79 14.33 17.43
CA SER A 31 5.53 14.41 16.66
C SER A 31 4.98 13.01 16.40
N ILE A 32 3.66 12.86 16.49
CA ILE A 32 2.94 11.61 16.20
C ILE A 32 3.31 11.05 14.79
N GLU A 33 3.87 11.85 13.85
CA GLU A 33 4.39 11.43 12.52
C GLU A 33 5.57 10.47 12.60
N GLU A 34 6.42 10.59 13.61
CA GLU A 34 7.63 9.78 13.72
C GLU A 34 7.37 8.44 14.41
N ASP A 35 6.31 8.33 15.23
CA ASP A 35 5.89 7.09 15.92
C ASP A 35 5.39 5.98 14.99
N VAL A 36 4.65 6.34 13.93
CA VAL A 36 4.05 5.36 12.99
C VAL A 36 5.06 4.90 11.94
N ALA A 37 5.90 5.82 11.46
CA ALA A 37 7.02 5.50 10.58
C ALA A 37 7.99 4.54 11.28
N LEU A 38 8.23 4.73 12.59
CA LEU A 38 9.03 3.82 13.40
C LEU A 38 8.40 2.43 13.50
N CYS A 39 7.08 2.30 13.70
CA CYS A 39 6.39 1.00 13.73
C CYS A 39 6.40 0.27 12.36
N GLU A 40 6.17 0.98 11.26
CA GLU A 40 6.21 0.41 9.91
C GLU A 40 7.63 0.00 9.49
N GLN A 41 8.62 0.82 9.81
CA GLN A 41 10.04 0.55 9.53
C GLN A 41 10.54 -0.60 10.42
N THR A 42 10.08 -0.68 11.67
CA THR A 42 10.36 -1.77 12.62
C THR A 42 9.75 -3.09 12.16
N LEU A 43 8.49 -3.12 11.70
CA LEU A 43 7.86 -4.33 11.17
C LEU A 43 8.49 -4.81 9.84
N ARG A 44 8.89 -3.88 8.96
CA ARG A 44 9.65 -4.20 7.74
C ARG A 44 11.04 -4.74 8.03
N LEU A 45 11.75 -4.20 9.03
CA LEU A 45 13.08 -4.65 9.43
C LEU A 45 13.03 -6.01 10.16
N ILE A 46 12.02 -6.21 11.01
CA ILE A 46 11.88 -7.41 11.83
C ILE A 46 11.36 -8.61 11.03
N GLY A 47 10.39 -8.40 10.15
CA GLY A 47 9.76 -9.48 9.40
C GLY A 47 10.64 -10.14 8.31
N LYS A 48 11.65 -9.43 7.80
CA LYS A 48 12.56 -9.97 6.76
C LYS A 48 13.86 -10.56 7.31
N ALA A 49 14.29 -10.22 8.52
CA ALA A 49 15.65 -10.50 8.98
C ALA A 49 15.77 -11.34 10.27
N CYS A 50 14.80 -11.31 11.20
CA CYS A 50 14.99 -11.94 12.52
C CYS A 50 13.66 -12.35 13.22
N PRO A 51 13.25 -13.63 13.16
CA PRO A 51 12.02 -14.14 13.80
C PRO A 51 11.91 -13.86 15.30
N ALA A 52 13.03 -13.77 16.02
CA ALA A 52 13.06 -13.46 17.44
C ALA A 52 12.57 -12.04 17.78
N ALA A 53 12.70 -11.09 16.85
CA ALA A 53 12.27 -9.69 17.06
C ALA A 53 10.77 -9.48 16.80
N THR A 54 10.11 -10.41 16.10
CA THR A 54 8.67 -10.35 15.77
C THR A 54 7.79 -10.35 17.01
N ARG A 55 8.22 -11.03 18.08
CA ARG A 55 7.51 -11.08 19.37
C ARG A 55 7.45 -9.70 20.04
N TYR A 56 8.58 -9.02 20.14
CA TYR A 56 8.68 -7.72 20.80
C TYR A 56 7.93 -6.62 20.04
N ALA A 57 8.03 -6.61 18.70
CA ALA A 57 7.26 -5.67 17.88
C ALA A 57 5.74 -5.93 17.97
N GLY A 58 5.34 -7.19 18.07
CA GLY A 58 3.94 -7.57 18.24
C GLY A 58 3.34 -7.08 19.56
N GLU A 59 4.06 -7.25 20.68
CA GLU A 59 3.61 -6.81 22.01
C GLU A 59 3.49 -5.28 22.12
N SER A 60 4.42 -4.52 21.52
CA SER A 60 4.32 -3.05 21.45
C SER A 60 3.12 -2.59 20.61
N LEU A 61 2.88 -3.24 19.46
CA LEU A 61 1.74 -2.92 18.61
C LEU A 61 0.40 -3.25 19.30
N GLU A 62 0.32 -4.38 20.01
CA GLU A 62 -0.88 -4.78 20.75
C GLU A 62 -1.21 -3.76 21.86
N THR A 63 -0.20 -3.34 22.63
CA THR A 63 -0.35 -2.34 23.69
C THR A 63 -0.88 -1.02 23.13
N PHE A 64 -0.28 -0.54 22.03
CA PHE A 64 -0.74 0.65 21.32
C PHE A 64 -2.22 0.53 20.88
N LEU A 65 -2.60 -0.59 20.27
CA LEU A 65 -3.98 -0.81 19.82
C LEU A 65 -4.97 -0.80 21.00
N GLN A 66 -4.59 -1.36 22.15
CA GLN A 66 -5.42 -1.36 23.36
C GLN A 66 -5.63 0.04 23.94
N GLU A 67 -4.57 0.86 24.03
CA GLU A 67 -4.65 2.26 24.46
C GLU A 67 -5.57 3.09 23.55
N LYS A 68 -5.49 2.87 22.23
CA LYS A 68 -6.36 3.57 21.26
C LYS A 68 -7.83 3.13 21.32
N MET A 69 -8.10 1.85 21.58
CA MET A 69 -9.47 1.40 21.84
C MET A 69 -10.05 2.03 23.11
N ALA A 70 -9.22 2.33 24.12
CA ALA A 70 -9.62 3.01 25.35
C ALA A 70 -9.87 4.52 25.14
N GLU A 71 -9.06 5.21 24.32
CA GLU A 71 -9.25 6.65 23.98
C GLU A 71 -10.62 6.94 23.35
N LYS A 72 -11.28 5.96 22.72
CA LYS A 72 -12.65 6.07 22.16
C LYS A 72 -13.71 6.47 23.21
N THR A 73 -13.44 6.24 24.50
CA THR A 73 -14.33 6.65 25.60
C THR A 73 -14.22 8.13 25.99
N SER A 74 -13.22 8.85 25.46
CA SER A 74 -12.90 10.25 25.81
C SER A 74 -13.57 11.32 24.92
N GLY A 75 -14.46 10.94 24.00
CA GLY A 75 -15.42 11.85 23.35
C GLY A 75 -14.87 12.88 22.33
N VAL A 76 -13.57 13.05 22.15
CA VAL A 76 -13.01 13.96 21.12
C VAL A 76 -12.04 13.20 20.21
N PRO A 77 -12.44 12.83 18.99
CA PRO A 77 -11.54 12.23 18.01
C PRO A 77 -10.47 13.26 17.62
N LYS A 78 -9.21 13.02 17.99
CA LYS A 78 -8.09 13.80 17.44
C LYS A 78 -8.00 13.49 15.94
N LYS A 79 -8.06 14.53 15.12
CA LYS A 79 -8.05 14.45 13.66
C LYS A 79 -6.67 13.97 13.20
N ARG A 80 -6.56 12.70 12.81
CA ARG A 80 -5.33 12.16 12.20
C ARG A 80 -5.60 10.95 11.28
N HIS A 81 -4.76 10.86 10.24
CA HIS A 81 -4.89 10.14 8.97
C HIS A 81 -5.52 8.73 9.01
N GLU A 82 -6.51 8.58 8.13
CA GLU A 82 -7.32 7.39 7.82
C GLU A 82 -6.52 6.21 7.21
N ASP A 83 -5.18 6.32 7.12
CA ASP A 83 -4.32 5.48 6.27
C ASP A 83 -3.70 4.23 6.90
N ASN A 84 -3.65 4.17 8.23
CA ASN A 84 -2.77 3.19 8.88
C ASN A 84 -3.41 1.81 9.04
N THR A 85 -4.73 1.68 9.21
CA THR A 85 -5.38 0.40 9.56
C THR A 85 -5.32 -0.63 8.44
N ALA A 86 -5.68 -0.26 7.21
CA ALA A 86 -5.72 -1.25 6.12
C ALA A 86 -4.32 -1.59 5.56
N LEU A 87 -3.37 -0.64 5.62
CA LEU A 87 -1.97 -0.90 5.29
C LEU A 87 -1.32 -1.80 6.34
N LEU A 88 -1.61 -1.57 7.62
CA LEU A 88 -1.22 -2.44 8.72
C LEU A 88 -1.83 -3.84 8.54
N LEU A 89 -3.13 -3.96 8.24
CA LEU A 89 -3.77 -5.25 7.94
C LEU A 89 -3.10 -5.97 6.77
N CYS A 90 -2.84 -5.28 5.65
CA CYS A 90 -2.16 -5.88 4.50
C CYS A 90 -0.75 -6.35 4.88
N SER A 91 0.01 -5.54 5.61
CA SER A 91 1.37 -5.87 6.04
C SER A 91 1.40 -7.04 7.01
N LEU A 92 0.44 -7.10 7.95
CA LEU A 92 0.29 -8.22 8.88
C LEU A 92 -0.16 -9.50 8.15
N LEU A 93 -1.04 -9.40 7.14
CA LEU A 93 -1.44 -10.55 6.31
C LEU A 93 -0.27 -11.10 5.49
N GLU A 94 0.52 -10.21 4.86
CA GLU A 94 1.76 -10.57 4.15
C GLU A 94 2.75 -11.25 5.11
N LEU A 95 2.93 -10.70 6.32
CA LEU A 95 3.81 -11.25 7.34
C LEU A 95 3.32 -12.62 7.86
N ALA A 96 2.01 -12.79 8.09
CA ALA A 96 1.42 -14.05 8.54
C ALA A 96 1.60 -15.17 7.51
N ALA A 97 1.67 -14.84 6.21
CA ALA A 97 1.93 -15.80 5.15
C ALA A 97 3.40 -16.30 5.14
N LEU A 98 4.33 -15.50 5.64
CA LEU A 98 5.77 -15.81 5.69
C LEU A 98 6.19 -16.55 6.97
N LEU A 99 5.38 -16.51 8.02
CA LEU A 99 5.70 -17.08 9.34
C LEU A 99 5.03 -18.46 9.57
N SER A 100 5.52 -19.19 10.58
CA SER A 100 4.95 -20.45 11.04
C SER A 100 4.93 -20.54 12.56
N GLY A 101 4.24 -21.56 13.11
CA GLY A 101 4.19 -21.80 14.56
C GLY A 101 3.61 -20.64 15.37
N THR A 102 4.21 -20.37 16.53
CA THR A 102 3.76 -19.34 17.48
C THR A 102 3.82 -17.94 16.91
N ASP A 103 4.80 -17.64 16.06
CA ASP A 103 5.01 -16.28 15.56
C ASP A 103 3.92 -15.91 14.53
N ARG A 104 3.49 -16.87 13.70
CA ARG A 104 2.30 -16.69 12.85
C ARG A 104 1.03 -16.47 13.69
N GLN A 105 0.89 -17.20 14.80
CA GLN A 105 -0.27 -17.08 15.67
C GLN A 105 -0.36 -15.68 16.31
N THR A 106 0.77 -15.10 16.72
CA THR A 106 0.86 -13.71 17.20
C THR A 106 0.43 -12.71 16.12
N VAL A 107 0.91 -12.85 14.88
CA VAL A 107 0.50 -11.94 13.79
C VAL A 107 -0.99 -12.09 13.46
N VAL A 108 -1.54 -13.30 13.49
CA VAL A 108 -2.98 -13.55 13.30
C VAL A 108 -3.82 -12.91 14.41
N GLN A 109 -3.34 -12.92 15.66
CA GLN A 109 -4.01 -12.21 16.75
C GLN A 109 -4.02 -10.69 16.54
N LEU A 110 -2.89 -10.12 16.09
CA LEU A 110 -2.78 -8.70 15.77
C LEU A 110 -3.71 -8.30 14.62
N ILE A 111 -3.83 -9.13 13.58
CA ILE A 111 -4.82 -8.93 12.50
C ILE A 111 -6.23 -8.80 13.10
N GLY A 112 -6.60 -9.73 13.99
CA GLY A 112 -7.92 -9.70 14.64
C GLY A 112 -8.17 -8.48 15.53
N PHE A 113 -7.12 -7.83 16.05
CA PHE A 113 -7.25 -6.55 16.76
C PHE A 113 -7.44 -5.38 15.80
N VAL A 114 -6.65 -5.33 14.73
CA VAL A 114 -6.72 -4.27 13.72
C VAL A 114 -8.05 -4.33 12.95
N GLU A 115 -8.61 -5.53 12.72
CA GLU A 115 -9.95 -5.72 12.14
C GLU A 115 -11.09 -5.18 13.02
N LYS A 116 -10.90 -5.11 14.35
CA LYS A 116 -11.88 -4.57 15.30
C LYS A 116 -11.76 -3.05 15.49
N TRP A 117 -10.83 -2.40 14.80
CA TRP A 117 -10.62 -0.95 14.85
C TRP A 117 -11.78 -0.24 14.09
N PRO A 118 -12.26 0.96 14.50
CA PRO A 118 -13.49 1.55 13.97
C PRO A 118 -13.54 1.67 12.44
N GLU A 119 -14.65 1.15 11.87
CA GLU A 119 -14.91 1.09 10.42
C GLU A 119 -14.85 2.45 9.70
N GLN A 120 -15.02 3.56 10.42
CA GLN A 120 -14.99 4.92 9.86
C GLN A 120 -13.66 5.31 9.18
N TYR A 121 -12.60 4.50 9.35
CA TYR A 121 -11.27 4.70 8.77
C TYR A 121 -10.92 3.70 7.65
N LEU A 122 -11.86 2.86 7.22
CA LEU A 122 -11.66 1.86 6.17
C LEU A 122 -12.37 2.29 4.89
N TRP A 123 -11.60 2.50 3.80
CA TRP A 123 -12.21 2.62 2.46
C TRP A 123 -13.01 1.36 2.16
N ASN A 124 -14.31 1.54 1.85
CA ASN A 124 -15.21 0.43 1.57
C ASN A 124 -15.11 0.05 0.08
N PRO A 125 -14.64 -1.16 -0.27
CA PRO A 125 -14.48 -1.61 -1.65
C PRO A 125 -15.82 -2.00 -2.30
N THR A 126 -16.92 -1.35 -1.93
CA THR A 126 -18.25 -1.64 -2.44
C THR A 126 -18.98 -0.41 -2.97
N GLU A 127 -19.64 -0.59 -4.10
CA GLU A 127 -20.44 0.41 -4.80
C GLU A 127 -21.93 0.21 -4.54
N PRO A 128 -22.72 1.29 -4.44
CA PRO A 128 -24.17 1.19 -4.44
C PRO A 128 -24.64 0.52 -5.74
N VAL A 129 -25.70 -0.29 -5.63
CA VAL A 129 -26.37 -0.85 -6.79
C VAL A 129 -27.31 0.23 -7.35
N ASN A 130 -27.22 0.50 -8.66
CA ASN A 130 -28.07 1.49 -9.35
C ASN A 130 -29.50 0.95 -9.60
N ASP A 131 -30.14 0.40 -8.56
CA ASP A 131 -31.51 -0.12 -8.58
C ASP A 131 -32.44 0.55 -7.56
N GLY A 132 -31.96 1.60 -6.89
CA GLY A 132 -32.70 2.33 -5.86
C GLY A 132 -32.74 1.63 -4.49
N SER A 133 -32.04 0.50 -4.33
CA SER A 133 -31.88 -0.17 -3.04
C SER A 133 -30.60 0.28 -2.31
N GLU A 134 -30.55 0.08 -0.99
CA GLU A 134 -29.34 0.29 -0.18
C GLU A 134 -28.27 -0.81 -0.38
N LYS A 135 -28.48 -1.73 -1.32
CA LYS A 135 -27.53 -2.83 -1.56
C LYS A 135 -26.23 -2.28 -2.13
N ARG A 136 -25.12 -2.86 -1.69
CA ARG A 136 -23.79 -2.59 -2.22
C ARG A 136 -23.20 -3.85 -2.84
N ARG A 137 -22.47 -3.70 -3.93
CA ARG A 137 -21.72 -4.77 -4.60
C ARG A 137 -20.22 -4.48 -4.54
N PRO A 138 -19.35 -5.51 -4.62
CA PRO A 138 -17.92 -5.27 -4.77
C PRO A 138 -17.61 -4.36 -5.97
N ILE A 139 -16.65 -3.46 -5.78
CA ILE A 139 -16.12 -2.61 -6.84
C ILE A 139 -15.39 -3.47 -7.89
N THR A 140 -15.57 -3.11 -9.16
CA THR A 140 -14.85 -3.75 -10.28
C THR A 140 -13.45 -3.15 -10.44
N TYR A 141 -12.55 -3.89 -11.09
CA TYR A 141 -11.21 -3.38 -11.39
C TYR A 141 -11.29 -2.13 -12.26
N LYS A 142 -12.15 -2.16 -13.28
CA LYS A 142 -12.35 -1.03 -14.20
C LYS A 142 -12.89 0.21 -13.49
N GLU A 143 -13.86 0.07 -12.60
CA GLU A 143 -14.40 1.21 -11.83
C GLU A 143 -13.34 1.85 -10.95
N LEU A 144 -12.55 1.03 -10.24
CA LEU A 144 -11.47 1.56 -9.40
C LEU A 144 -10.42 2.27 -10.25
N LYS A 145 -9.99 1.67 -11.38
CA LYS A 145 -9.01 2.29 -12.29
C LYS A 145 -9.52 3.60 -12.90
N GLN A 146 -10.81 3.68 -13.22
CA GLN A 146 -11.43 4.92 -13.71
C GLN A 146 -11.44 6.04 -12.67
N ARG A 147 -11.77 5.73 -11.41
CA ARG A 147 -11.71 6.71 -10.30
C ARG A 147 -10.30 7.25 -10.11
N GLN A 148 -9.34 6.34 -10.01
CA GLN A 148 -7.94 6.66 -9.89
C GLN A 148 -7.42 7.48 -11.08
N GLN A 149 -7.83 7.14 -12.30
CA GLN A 149 -7.48 7.92 -13.48
C GLN A 149 -8.09 9.33 -13.43
N ALA A 150 -9.31 9.49 -12.93
CA ALA A 150 -9.94 10.80 -12.77
C ALA A 150 -9.19 11.67 -11.74
N GLU A 151 -8.77 11.09 -10.62
CA GLU A 151 -7.95 11.78 -9.60
C GLU A 151 -6.62 12.25 -10.19
N VAL A 152 -5.89 11.39 -10.91
CA VAL A 152 -4.64 11.76 -11.60
C VAL A 152 -4.88 12.83 -12.66
N SER A 153 -5.95 12.73 -13.44
CA SER A 153 -6.25 13.69 -14.51
C SER A 153 -6.63 15.07 -13.97
N ALA A 154 -7.20 15.13 -12.77
CA ALA A 154 -7.56 16.37 -12.09
C ALA A 154 -6.37 17.01 -11.35
N PHE A 155 -5.31 16.24 -11.06
CA PHE A 155 -4.15 16.72 -10.32
C PHE A 155 -3.36 17.80 -11.12
N PRO A 156 -2.88 18.88 -10.48
CA PRO A 156 -2.15 19.95 -11.16
C PRO A 156 -0.76 19.48 -11.63
N MET A 157 -0.71 18.95 -12.86
CA MET A 157 0.53 18.56 -13.54
C MET A 157 0.55 19.02 -15.00
N ALA A 158 1.76 19.11 -15.55
CA ALA A 158 2.00 19.45 -16.95
C ALA A 158 3.05 18.53 -17.57
N PHE A 159 3.03 18.41 -18.90
CA PHE A 159 3.97 17.62 -19.68
C PHE A 159 4.55 18.48 -20.79
N ALA A 160 5.86 18.40 -20.99
CA ALA A 160 6.54 19.15 -22.02
C ALA A 160 7.66 18.33 -22.68
N PHE A 161 7.66 18.32 -24.01
CA PHE A 161 8.70 17.73 -24.87
C PHE A 161 9.42 18.80 -25.70
N GLY A 162 9.15 20.08 -25.41
CA GLY A 162 9.78 21.23 -26.05
C GLY A 162 9.47 22.54 -25.31
N ALA A 163 10.16 23.62 -25.68
CA ALA A 163 10.11 24.90 -24.96
C ALA A 163 8.70 25.52 -24.88
N ARG A 164 7.92 25.46 -25.98
CA ARG A 164 6.55 26.00 -26.00
C ARG A 164 5.63 25.28 -25.01
N GLN A 165 5.67 23.95 -24.99
CA GLN A 165 4.87 23.14 -24.07
C GLN A 165 5.29 23.38 -22.62
N PHE A 166 6.58 23.64 -22.38
CA PHE A 166 7.09 23.98 -21.06
C PHE A 166 6.50 25.32 -20.56
N GLU A 167 6.51 26.37 -21.40
CA GLU A 167 5.91 27.66 -21.04
C GLU A 167 4.41 27.57 -20.78
N GLU A 168 3.67 26.84 -21.64
CA GLU A 168 2.24 26.58 -21.46
C GLU A 168 1.97 25.79 -20.17
N GLY A 169 2.81 24.80 -19.87
CA GLY A 169 2.72 24.00 -18.65
C GLY A 169 3.01 24.80 -17.37
N MET A 170 4.04 25.65 -17.38
CA MET A 170 4.33 26.56 -16.25
C MET A 170 3.16 27.49 -15.96
N LYS A 171 2.56 28.10 -17.00
CA LYS A 171 1.37 28.94 -16.87
C LYS A 171 0.15 28.16 -16.36
N LYS A 172 -0.07 26.93 -16.82
CA LYS A 172 -1.13 26.03 -16.30
C LYS A 172 -0.95 25.76 -14.81
N LEU A 173 0.31 25.59 -14.38
CA LEU A 173 0.68 25.48 -12.98
C LEU A 173 0.76 26.85 -12.29
N GLY A 174 0.25 27.94 -12.86
CA GLY A 174 0.27 29.27 -12.25
C GLY A 174 1.66 29.78 -11.86
N LEU A 175 2.68 29.42 -12.63
CA LEU A 175 4.08 29.85 -12.48
C LEU A 175 4.57 30.57 -13.74
N GLU A 176 5.58 31.42 -13.57
CA GLU A 176 6.30 32.02 -14.70
C GLU A 176 7.36 31.06 -15.27
N PRO A 177 7.61 31.04 -16.59
CA PRO A 177 8.57 30.10 -17.19
C PRO A 177 10.01 30.16 -16.64
N SER A 178 10.38 31.28 -16.01
CA SER A 178 11.68 31.46 -15.35
C SER A 178 11.78 30.78 -13.98
N GLU A 179 10.66 30.48 -13.30
CA GLU A 179 10.59 29.94 -11.93
C GLU A 179 10.83 28.42 -11.88
N ARG A 180 11.88 27.96 -12.56
CA ARG A 180 12.19 26.53 -12.71
C ARG A 180 12.55 25.85 -11.40
N GLU A 181 13.01 26.62 -10.42
CA GLU A 181 13.33 26.16 -9.08
C GLU A 181 12.09 25.77 -8.25
N LYS A 182 10.88 26.15 -8.68
CA LYS A 182 9.61 25.84 -8.00
C LYS A 182 8.94 24.56 -8.49
N ILE A 183 9.49 23.91 -9.52
CA ILE A 183 8.97 22.66 -10.06
C ILE A 183 9.89 21.48 -9.78
N VAL A 184 9.33 20.28 -9.87
CA VAL A 184 10.06 19.02 -9.83
C VAL A 184 9.60 18.12 -10.97
N SER A 185 10.55 17.39 -11.55
CA SER A 185 10.27 16.40 -12.60
C SER A 185 9.64 15.15 -11.99
N ILE A 186 8.63 14.60 -12.67
CA ILE A 186 8.00 13.32 -12.33
C ILE A 186 8.32 12.22 -13.37
N GLY A 187 9.27 12.49 -14.27
CA GLY A 187 9.64 11.58 -15.36
C GLY A 187 8.72 11.68 -16.58
N GLY A 188 9.11 11.05 -17.70
CA GLY A 188 8.30 11.03 -18.93
C GLY A 188 7.98 12.40 -19.55
N GLY A 189 8.78 13.44 -19.23
CA GLY A 189 8.51 14.83 -19.62
C GLY A 189 7.49 15.55 -18.74
N GLY A 190 6.98 14.90 -17.68
CA GLY A 190 6.04 15.47 -16.72
C GLY A 190 6.72 16.28 -15.61
N PHE A 191 6.03 17.32 -15.14
CA PHE A 191 6.44 18.12 -13.99
C PHE A 191 5.25 18.66 -13.20
N ILE A 192 5.50 18.93 -11.92
CA ILE A 192 4.54 19.50 -10.95
C ILE A 192 5.22 20.62 -10.15
N ARG A 193 4.45 21.38 -9.36
CA ARG A 193 5.02 22.25 -8.33
C ARG A 193 5.68 21.41 -7.24
N LYS A 194 6.78 21.90 -6.66
CA LYS A 194 7.45 21.23 -5.54
C LYS A 194 6.53 21.04 -4.34
N ASP A 195 5.69 22.04 -4.06
CA ASP A 195 4.76 22.00 -2.93
C ASP A 195 3.67 20.91 -3.08
N ASP A 196 3.38 20.51 -4.33
CA ASP A 196 2.39 19.47 -4.65
C ASP A 196 2.98 18.05 -4.60
N GLN A 197 4.28 17.90 -4.38
CA GLN A 197 4.96 16.60 -4.46
C GLN A 197 4.42 15.59 -3.45
N GLU A 198 4.21 16.00 -2.19
CA GLU A 198 3.71 15.10 -1.17
C GLU A 198 2.26 14.70 -1.45
N ALA A 199 1.43 15.62 -1.94
CA ALA A 199 0.05 15.34 -2.32
C ALA A 199 -0.02 14.34 -3.50
N LEU A 200 0.87 14.46 -4.49
CA LEU A 200 0.96 13.50 -5.60
C LEU A 200 1.37 12.10 -5.10
N MET A 201 2.39 12.04 -4.24
CA MET A 201 2.84 10.78 -3.65
C MET A 201 1.73 10.13 -2.84
N GLU A 202 1.01 10.92 -2.04
CA GLU A 202 -0.08 10.44 -1.21
C GLU A 202 -1.24 9.88 -2.03
N MET A 203 -1.65 10.58 -3.10
CA MET A 203 -2.64 10.05 -4.05
C MET A 203 -2.23 8.66 -4.58
N PHE A 204 -0.99 8.49 -5.03
CA PHE A 204 -0.53 7.18 -5.51
C PHE A 204 -0.45 6.10 -4.41
N ARG A 205 -0.11 6.47 -3.17
CA ARG A 205 -0.17 5.55 -2.02
C ARG A 205 -1.61 5.09 -1.75
N GLN A 206 -2.56 6.01 -1.76
CA GLN A 206 -3.99 5.71 -1.62
C GLN A 206 -4.50 4.81 -2.76
N HIS A 207 -4.09 5.09 -4.00
CA HIS A 207 -4.46 4.25 -5.13
C HIS A 207 -3.97 2.81 -4.96
N LYS A 208 -2.71 2.64 -4.55
CA LYS A 208 -2.13 1.32 -4.26
C LYS A 208 -2.89 0.62 -3.12
N ARG A 209 -3.26 1.36 -2.07
CA ARG A 209 -4.05 0.85 -0.94
C ARG A 209 -5.42 0.35 -1.39
N GLN A 210 -6.18 1.13 -2.14
CA GLN A 210 -7.49 0.74 -2.65
C GLN A 210 -7.41 -0.54 -3.50
N ARG A 211 -6.38 -0.65 -4.36
CA ARG A 211 -6.16 -1.87 -5.17
C ARG A 211 -5.91 -3.10 -4.29
N LYS A 212 -5.08 -2.98 -3.24
CA LYS A 212 -4.85 -4.06 -2.27
C LYS A 212 -6.11 -4.46 -1.52
N ILE A 213 -6.90 -3.48 -1.06
CA ILE A 213 -8.16 -3.74 -0.34
C ILE A 213 -9.16 -4.46 -1.25
N ALA A 214 -9.34 -3.99 -2.49
CA ALA A 214 -10.24 -4.62 -3.44
C ALA A 214 -9.81 -6.05 -3.81
N ALA A 215 -8.50 -6.28 -4.01
CA ALA A 215 -7.93 -7.62 -4.22
C ALA A 215 -8.12 -8.54 -3.00
N ALA A 216 -7.97 -8.02 -1.78
CA ALA A 216 -8.18 -8.76 -0.54
C ALA A 216 -9.66 -9.09 -0.32
N ALA A 217 -10.58 -8.24 -0.75
CA ALA A 217 -12.02 -8.43 -0.64
C ALA A 217 -12.53 -9.54 -1.58
N ASP A 218 -11.90 -9.75 -2.74
CA ASP A 218 -12.25 -10.86 -3.64
C ASP A 218 -11.70 -12.20 -3.11
N LYS A 219 -12.50 -12.88 -2.28
CA LYS A 219 -12.15 -14.19 -1.70
C LYS A 219 -12.17 -15.34 -2.70
N THR A 220 -12.77 -15.15 -3.87
CA THR A 220 -12.97 -16.23 -4.86
C THR A 220 -11.96 -16.19 -6.00
N GLY A 221 -11.46 -15.00 -6.33
CA GLY A 221 -10.66 -14.76 -7.53
C GLY A 221 -11.50 -14.57 -8.80
N ASN A 222 -12.82 -14.67 -8.73
CA ASN A 222 -13.71 -14.58 -9.91
C ASN A 222 -14.28 -13.17 -10.13
N GLY A 223 -14.04 -12.23 -9.22
CA GLY A 223 -14.52 -10.85 -9.29
C GLY A 223 -13.40 -9.91 -9.70
N TYR A 224 -13.04 -9.01 -8.78
CA TYR A 224 -12.01 -8.00 -8.99
C TYR A 224 -10.69 -8.57 -9.52
N LEU A 225 -10.24 -9.73 -9.03
CA LEU A 225 -8.95 -10.32 -9.45
C LEU A 225 -8.98 -10.84 -10.88
N LEU A 226 -10.05 -11.52 -11.30
CA LEU A 226 -10.20 -11.98 -12.68
C LEU A 226 -10.27 -10.81 -13.64
N GLU A 227 -11.08 -9.81 -13.32
CA GLU A 227 -11.22 -8.61 -14.15
C GLU A 227 -9.89 -7.83 -14.26
N MET A 228 -9.13 -7.72 -13.16
CA MET A 228 -7.80 -7.11 -13.14
C MET A 228 -6.88 -7.73 -14.19
N PHE A 229 -6.75 -9.07 -14.19
CA PHE A 229 -5.88 -9.74 -15.17
C PHE A 229 -6.40 -9.59 -16.59
N ARG A 230 -7.70 -9.74 -16.81
CA ARG A 230 -8.28 -9.58 -18.16
C ARG A 230 -8.02 -8.18 -18.71
N TYR A 231 -8.24 -7.17 -17.88
CA TYR A 231 -8.07 -5.77 -18.27
C TYR A 231 -6.62 -5.48 -18.67
N GLU A 232 -5.65 -5.84 -17.83
CA GLU A 232 -4.23 -5.57 -18.15
C GLU A 232 -3.72 -6.44 -19.30
N LEU A 233 -4.09 -7.72 -19.38
CA LEU A 233 -3.73 -8.57 -20.51
C LEU A 233 -4.25 -8.00 -21.83
N ALA A 234 -5.51 -7.55 -21.87
CA ALA A 234 -6.08 -6.93 -23.05
C ALA A 234 -5.38 -5.60 -23.41
N ASN A 235 -5.13 -4.74 -22.41
CA ASN A 235 -4.45 -3.45 -22.63
C ASN A 235 -3.00 -3.59 -23.11
N HIS A 236 -2.33 -4.68 -22.73
CA HIS A 236 -0.98 -5.00 -23.16
C HIS A 236 -0.95 -5.99 -24.34
N GLU A 237 -2.04 -6.05 -25.11
CA GLU A 237 -2.16 -6.78 -26.37
C GLU A 237 -1.83 -8.27 -26.27
N TYR A 238 -2.06 -8.89 -25.10
CA TYR A 238 -1.75 -10.30 -24.84
C TYR A 238 -2.35 -11.25 -25.88
N GLY A 239 -3.55 -10.95 -26.39
CA GLY A 239 -4.21 -11.75 -27.43
C GLY A 239 -3.36 -11.91 -28.70
N TYR A 240 -2.51 -10.91 -29.00
CA TYR A 240 -1.57 -10.93 -30.12
C TYR A 240 -0.17 -11.37 -29.71
N THR A 241 0.38 -10.79 -28.64
CA THR A 241 1.77 -11.02 -28.23
C THR A 241 1.97 -12.39 -27.59
N ARG A 242 0.93 -12.90 -26.91
CA ARG A 242 0.99 -14.07 -26.01
C ARG A 242 1.99 -13.94 -24.88
N ASP A 243 2.49 -12.73 -24.67
CA ASP A 243 3.44 -12.36 -23.64
C ASP A 243 2.69 -11.64 -22.50
N PRO A 244 2.56 -12.27 -21.31
CA PRO A 244 1.88 -11.67 -20.18
C PRO A 244 2.79 -10.71 -19.40
N GLU A 245 4.10 -10.69 -19.64
CA GLU A 245 5.08 -9.94 -18.83
C GLU A 245 4.74 -8.44 -18.72
N PRO A 246 4.36 -7.73 -19.81
CA PRO A 246 4.01 -6.32 -19.70
C PRO A 246 2.77 -6.05 -18.82
N ALA A 247 1.79 -6.97 -18.84
CA ALA A 247 0.61 -6.87 -17.99
C ALA A 247 0.94 -7.15 -16.51
N LEU A 248 1.86 -8.09 -16.25
CA LEU A 248 2.31 -8.41 -14.90
C LEU A 248 3.16 -7.27 -14.30
N ASP A 249 4.01 -6.65 -15.12
CA ASP A 249 4.80 -5.47 -14.75
C ASP A 249 3.89 -4.28 -14.40
N ALA A 250 2.84 -4.03 -15.18
CA ALA A 250 1.86 -2.99 -14.89
C ALA A 250 1.12 -3.22 -13.55
N LEU A 251 0.91 -4.48 -13.18
CA LEU A 251 0.32 -4.87 -11.89
C LEU A 251 1.34 -4.89 -10.74
N GLY A 252 2.64 -4.89 -11.05
CA GLY A 252 3.70 -5.09 -10.07
C GLY A 252 3.64 -6.46 -9.40
N LEU A 253 3.26 -7.49 -10.17
CA LEU A 253 3.14 -8.87 -9.71
C LEU A 253 4.15 -9.76 -10.41
N THR A 254 4.77 -10.66 -9.66
CA THR A 254 5.61 -11.72 -10.20
C THR A 254 4.82 -13.01 -10.37
N GLU A 255 5.26 -13.89 -11.28
CA GLU A 255 4.65 -15.22 -11.40
C GLU A 255 4.72 -16.04 -10.11
N GLN A 256 5.77 -15.83 -9.29
CA GLN A 256 5.93 -16.49 -8.00
C GLN A 256 4.84 -16.05 -7.00
N GLU A 257 4.55 -14.74 -6.92
CA GLU A 257 3.48 -14.22 -6.08
C GLU A 257 2.11 -14.73 -6.54
N ILE A 258 1.89 -14.81 -7.86
CA ILE A 258 0.66 -15.37 -8.43
C ILE A 258 0.52 -16.85 -8.08
N ALA A 259 1.58 -17.64 -8.21
CA ALA A 259 1.58 -19.05 -7.85
C ALA A 259 1.36 -19.29 -6.34
N GLY A 260 1.80 -18.35 -5.51
CA GLY A 260 1.66 -18.38 -4.05
C GLY A 260 0.22 -18.17 -3.54
N ASP A 261 -0.64 -17.47 -4.29
CA ASP A 261 -2.06 -17.26 -3.94
C ASP A 261 -2.98 -18.02 -4.91
N LYS A 262 -3.71 -19.02 -4.40
CA LYS A 262 -4.63 -19.84 -5.20
C LYS A 262 -5.68 -19.01 -5.96
N ARG A 263 -6.14 -17.90 -5.38
CA ARG A 263 -7.13 -17.01 -6.02
C ARG A 263 -6.51 -16.26 -7.18
N LEU A 264 -5.30 -15.71 -6.99
CA LEU A 264 -4.54 -15.04 -8.05
C LEU A 264 -4.20 -16.00 -9.19
N CYS A 265 -3.69 -17.19 -8.86
CA CYS A 265 -3.36 -18.21 -9.84
C CYS A 265 -4.58 -18.63 -10.69
N ALA A 266 -5.72 -18.92 -10.04
CA ALA A 266 -6.94 -19.29 -10.74
C ALA A 266 -7.47 -18.16 -11.64
N ALA A 267 -7.48 -16.93 -11.14
CA ALA A 267 -7.88 -15.73 -11.87
C ALA A 267 -6.99 -15.51 -13.11
N TYR A 268 -5.66 -15.55 -12.92
CA TYR A 268 -4.67 -15.35 -13.98
C TYR A 268 -4.79 -16.39 -15.10
N LEU A 269 -4.83 -17.68 -14.75
CA LEU A 269 -4.97 -18.75 -15.75
C LEU A 269 -6.30 -18.67 -16.51
N THR A 270 -7.37 -18.24 -15.84
CA THR A 270 -8.68 -18.05 -16.48
C THR A 270 -8.66 -16.86 -17.42
N ALA A 271 -8.12 -15.72 -16.99
CA ALA A 271 -7.96 -14.53 -17.82
C ALA A 271 -7.12 -14.83 -19.07
N ARG A 272 -5.98 -15.51 -18.90
CA ARG A 272 -5.14 -15.91 -20.03
C ARG A 272 -5.88 -16.76 -21.05
N ARG A 273 -6.71 -17.72 -20.63
CA ARG A 273 -7.51 -18.52 -21.57
C ARG A 273 -8.57 -17.68 -22.30
N GLN A 274 -9.16 -16.70 -21.62
CA GLN A 274 -10.22 -15.86 -22.19
C GLN A 274 -9.67 -14.83 -23.17
N GLU A 275 -8.55 -14.17 -22.85
CA GLU A 275 -7.93 -13.16 -23.71
C GLU A 275 -7.04 -13.78 -24.81
N ALA A 276 -6.80 -15.10 -24.72
CA ALA A 276 -6.13 -15.89 -25.75
C ALA A 276 -7.05 -16.39 -26.87
N ALA A 277 -8.36 -16.34 -26.68
CA ALA A 277 -9.36 -16.84 -27.63
C ALA A 277 -9.64 -15.81 -28.72
#